data_AF-A0AAV4BUV8-F1
#
_entry.id   AF-A0AAV4BUV8-F1
#
_cell.length_a   1.000
_cell.length_b   1.000
_cell.length_c   1.000
_cell.angle_alpha   90.00
_cell.angle_beta   90.00
_cell.angle_gamma   90.00
#
_symmetry.space_group_name_H-M   'P 1'
#
loop_
_entity.id
_entity.type
_entity.pdbx_description
1 polymer ?
#
loop_
_entity_poly.entity_id
_entity_poly.type
_entity_poly.pdbx_seq_one_letter_code
_entity_poly.pdbx_strand_id
1 'polypeptide(L)'
;MASCGHDNIRIWRIKEGSLRSAPISLGEYTSMEFTDICFETGAHIDSEPESRLFYACTKSGFIFEVDYSKLAPRHVRRLLPIKSKSGRGTKIKDAEDSGGSISINSMHMNETFCVTGSDDGYLRLWPLDFAYVYLEAAHEGPVTASRLSADGLKILAGTSTGNLGILDVPSRQYSTLMRSHTGRISCFSVDPQHQHLATVSEDHTIRVWDLITLQQLYDFSATDECPCCVTYHPKKQVLACGFLSGAVRVISVEGTCLLAEHRHLRGQVTGLAYSPDGSRLYSSCSLGIAAIYDASTPDYNSLRVIAGLVARGDKYSPQALVVSPCGRRVAFVGPTEFTVTVADAMGLDELVRIDVSGLSANSVDSALRLAFSPTKVGHLLVATANNKLMKYEAKNGKLVYEGTHIHRSGCSALTVSSCGELLATGGDKTIKIWDYGMKLDINFQVSNTGSSSRTPNWARRKFTVYSN
;
A
#
# COMPACT_ATOMS: atom_id res chain seq x y z
N MET A 1 24.16 -6.39 26.47
CA MET A 1 23.56 -5.83 25.24
C MET A 1 24.67 -5.40 24.30
N ALA A 2 24.43 -5.35 22.99
CA ALA A 2 25.35 -4.78 22.02
C ALA A 2 24.60 -3.87 21.03
N SER A 3 25.31 -2.94 20.41
CA SER A 3 24.80 -2.06 19.36
C SER A 3 25.87 -1.81 18.30
N CYS A 4 25.47 -1.69 17.04
CA CYS A 4 26.36 -1.31 15.94
C CYS A 4 25.81 -0.11 15.18
N GLY A 5 26.65 0.48 14.33
CA GLY A 5 26.29 1.52 13.39
C GLY A 5 27.49 1.91 12.54
N HIS A 6 27.52 3.14 12.04
CA HIS A 6 28.68 3.65 11.31
C HIS A 6 29.92 3.62 12.20
N ASP A 7 30.95 2.91 11.74
CA ASP A 7 32.31 2.91 12.25
C ASP A 7 32.43 2.44 13.72
N ASN A 8 31.41 1.76 14.24
CA ASN A 8 31.36 1.43 15.66
C ASN A 8 30.52 0.20 15.99
N ILE A 9 31.07 -0.65 16.86
CA ILE A 9 30.35 -1.64 17.64
C ILE A 9 30.61 -1.33 19.12
N ARG A 10 29.53 -1.30 19.92
CA ARG A 10 29.61 -1.10 21.38
C ARG A 10 28.90 -2.21 22.12
N ILE A 11 29.51 -2.64 23.22
CA ILE A 11 28.89 -3.49 24.22
C ILE A 11 28.40 -2.64 25.37
N TRP A 12 27.23 -2.98 25.89
CA TRP A 12 26.62 -2.34 27.04
C TRP A 12 26.35 -3.36 28.13
N ARG A 13 26.74 -2.99 29.36
CA ARG A 13 26.52 -3.78 30.57
C ARG A 13 25.72 -2.95 31.56
N ILE A 14 24.65 -3.53 32.08
CA ILE A 14 23.88 -2.97 33.19
C ILE A 14 24.50 -3.52 34.47
N LYS A 15 24.92 -2.63 35.36
CA LYS A 15 25.38 -2.99 36.71
C LYS A 15 24.83 -1.97 37.70
N GLU A 16 24.13 -2.43 38.72
CA GLU A 16 23.59 -1.58 39.81
C GLU A 16 22.75 -0.40 39.31
N GLY A 17 21.89 -0.61 38.30
CA GLY A 17 21.06 0.44 37.71
C GLY A 17 21.79 1.42 36.79
N SER A 18 23.11 1.27 36.59
CA SER A 18 23.90 2.07 35.66
C SER A 18 24.21 1.30 34.37
N LEU A 19 24.04 1.96 33.22
CA LEU A 19 24.39 1.42 31.90
C LEU A 19 25.78 1.90 31.49
N ARG A 20 26.76 0.99 31.48
CA ARG A 20 28.14 1.27 31.03
C ARG A 20 28.34 0.75 29.62
N SER A 21 29.16 1.46 28.82
CA SER A 21 29.46 1.09 27.43
C SER A 21 30.97 0.89 27.22
N ALA A 22 31.34 -0.09 26.40
CA ALA A 22 32.72 -0.28 25.92
C ALA A 22 32.72 -0.42 24.39
N PRO A 23 33.54 0.36 23.66
CA PRO A 23 33.70 0.19 22.22
C PRO A 23 34.56 -1.04 21.91
N ILE A 24 34.29 -1.68 20.76
CA ILE A 24 35.14 -2.73 20.20
C ILE A 24 36.28 -2.11 19.40
N SER A 25 37.48 -2.64 19.56
CA SER A 25 38.65 -2.23 18.80
C SER A 25 38.60 -2.81 17.39
N LEU A 26 38.13 -2.03 16.40
CA LEU A 26 37.95 -2.48 15.02
C LEU A 26 39.23 -2.47 14.16
N GLY A 27 40.35 -1.95 14.67
CA GLY A 27 41.63 -1.96 13.96
C GLY A 27 41.58 -1.24 12.61
N GLU A 28 41.90 -1.95 11.53
CA GLU A 28 41.86 -1.42 10.14
C GLU A 28 40.44 -1.25 9.58
N TYR A 29 39.40 -1.75 10.27
CA TYR A 29 38.01 -1.75 9.82
C TYR A 29 37.20 -0.55 10.34
N THR A 30 37.83 0.59 10.57
CA THR A 30 37.22 1.79 11.17
C THR A 30 36.30 2.56 10.23
N SER A 31 36.18 2.19 8.95
CA SER A 31 35.31 2.84 7.96
C SER A 31 34.30 1.84 7.40
N MET A 32 33.37 1.38 8.24
CA MET A 32 32.40 0.33 7.92
C MET A 32 31.00 0.70 8.43
N GLU A 33 29.98 0.48 7.58
CA GLU A 33 28.58 0.57 7.99
C GLU A 33 28.10 -0.81 8.49
N PHE A 34 28.01 -0.97 9.81
CA PHE A 34 27.47 -2.19 10.42
C PHE A 34 25.94 -2.16 10.46
N THR A 35 25.31 -3.19 9.93
CA THR A 35 23.87 -3.25 9.65
C THR A 35 23.09 -4.13 10.63
N ASP A 36 23.73 -5.15 11.19
CA ASP A 36 23.11 -6.02 12.20
C ASP A 36 24.12 -6.65 13.16
N ILE A 37 23.62 -7.06 14.33
CA ILE A 37 24.34 -7.87 15.32
C ILE A 37 23.46 -9.03 15.78
N CYS A 38 24.04 -10.21 15.89
CA CYS A 38 23.42 -11.34 16.57
C CYS A 38 24.41 -12.00 17.54
N PHE A 39 23.88 -12.61 18.58
CA PHE A 39 24.67 -13.42 19.51
C PHE A 39 24.63 -14.86 19.05
N GLU A 40 25.69 -15.59 19.37
CA GLU A 40 25.68 -17.05 19.27
C GLU A 40 24.52 -17.61 20.10
N THR A 41 23.87 -18.64 19.56
CA THR A 41 22.75 -19.34 20.19
C THR A 41 23.25 -20.73 20.56
N GLY A 42 22.92 -21.23 21.75
CA GLY A 42 23.40 -22.53 22.24
C GLY A 42 24.56 -22.48 23.23
N ALA A 43 24.75 -21.38 23.96
CA ALA A 43 25.66 -21.42 25.11
C ALA A 43 25.16 -22.45 26.13
N HIS A 44 25.86 -23.58 26.25
CA HIS A 44 25.68 -24.50 27.37
C HIS A 44 25.64 -23.71 28.68
N ILE A 45 24.72 -24.08 29.58
CA ILE A 45 24.61 -23.47 30.92
C ILE A 45 25.95 -23.50 31.68
N ASP A 46 26.86 -24.39 31.28
CA ASP A 46 28.19 -24.60 31.85
C ASP A 46 29.35 -23.94 31.05
N SER A 47 29.10 -23.25 29.94
CA SER A 47 30.19 -22.51 29.25
C SER A 47 30.51 -21.22 30.01
N GLU A 48 31.79 -21.01 30.30
CA GLU A 48 32.23 -19.77 30.95
C GLU A 48 31.74 -18.57 30.12
N PRO A 49 31.16 -17.53 30.75
CA PRO A 49 30.64 -16.36 30.04
C PRO A 49 31.71 -15.61 29.23
N GLU A 50 32.99 -15.91 29.47
CA GLU A 50 34.15 -15.34 28.81
C GLU A 50 34.41 -15.90 27.40
N SER A 51 33.81 -17.03 27.01
CA SER A 51 33.98 -17.62 25.67
C SER A 51 32.88 -17.24 24.67
N ARG A 52 31.92 -16.39 25.06
CA ARG A 52 30.75 -16.08 24.23
C ARG A 52 31.14 -15.19 23.06
N LEU A 53 30.78 -15.62 21.85
CA LEU A 53 30.96 -14.84 20.64
C LEU A 53 29.68 -14.06 20.31
N PHE A 54 29.86 -12.93 19.65
CA PHE A 54 28.78 -12.30 18.92
C PHE A 54 29.27 -11.90 17.55
N TYR A 55 28.32 -11.76 16.64
CA TYR A 55 28.60 -11.52 15.24
C TYR A 55 28.00 -10.19 14.81
N ALA A 56 28.74 -9.46 13.99
CA ALA A 56 28.26 -8.25 13.36
C ALA A 56 28.44 -8.34 11.84
N CYS A 57 27.49 -7.83 11.08
CA CYS A 57 27.59 -7.79 9.62
C CYS A 57 27.60 -6.35 9.10
N THR A 58 28.13 -6.17 7.90
CA THR A 58 28.26 -4.86 7.26
C THR A 58 27.59 -4.79 5.90
N LYS A 59 27.26 -3.57 5.49
CA LYS A 59 26.78 -3.25 4.14
C LYS A 59 27.83 -3.53 3.05
N SER A 60 29.10 -3.57 3.43
CA SER A 60 30.22 -3.94 2.54
C SER A 60 30.46 -5.46 2.49
N GLY A 61 29.61 -6.28 3.10
CA GLY A 61 29.67 -7.74 3.01
C GLY A 61 30.66 -8.43 3.94
N PHE A 62 31.07 -7.76 5.01
CA PHE A 62 31.91 -8.34 6.03
C PHE A 62 31.07 -8.93 7.17
N ILE A 63 31.56 -10.03 7.72
CA ILE A 63 31.07 -10.65 8.95
C ILE A 63 32.21 -10.65 9.95
N PHE A 64 31.97 -10.05 11.10
CA PHE A 64 32.89 -9.96 12.22
C PHE A 64 32.44 -10.98 13.27
N GLU A 65 33.32 -11.90 13.60
CA GLU A 65 33.22 -12.76 14.79
C GLU A 65 33.97 -12.03 15.92
N VAL A 66 33.26 -11.54 16.92
CA VAL A 66 33.81 -10.69 17.97
C VAL A 66 33.83 -11.42 19.31
N ASP A 67 35.00 -11.44 19.94
CA ASP A 67 35.21 -12.00 21.27
C ASP A 67 34.71 -10.99 22.32
N TYR A 68 33.70 -11.40 23.09
CA TYR A 68 33.06 -10.56 24.09
C TYR A 68 34.04 -10.15 25.21
N SER A 69 34.96 -11.03 25.60
CA SER A 69 35.90 -10.80 26.71
C SER A 69 37.03 -9.86 26.29
N LYS A 70 37.54 -10.01 25.06
CA LYS A 70 38.68 -9.25 24.54
C LYS A 70 38.31 -7.92 23.92
N LEU A 71 37.01 -7.67 23.71
CA LEU A 71 36.49 -6.47 23.03
C LEU A 71 37.15 -6.22 21.67
N ALA A 72 37.45 -7.29 20.93
CA ALA A 72 38.16 -7.24 19.66
C ALA A 72 37.62 -8.32 18.70
N PRO A 73 37.65 -8.06 17.38
CA PRO A 73 37.38 -9.09 16.37
C PRO A 73 38.37 -10.25 16.51
N ARG A 74 37.83 -11.47 16.55
CA ARG A 74 38.61 -12.71 16.46
C ARG A 74 38.84 -13.10 15.01
N HIS A 75 37.78 -13.06 14.20
CA HIS A 75 37.85 -13.28 12.75
C HIS A 75 37.01 -12.26 12.01
N VAL A 76 37.49 -11.87 10.83
CA VAL A 76 36.75 -11.01 9.90
C VAL A 76 36.71 -11.73 8.56
N ARG A 77 35.50 -12.02 8.07
CA ARG A 77 35.27 -12.71 6.80
C ARG A 77 34.57 -11.78 5.83
N ARG A 78 34.90 -11.84 4.55
CA ARG A 78 34.20 -11.09 3.49
C ARG A 78 33.44 -12.08 2.61
N LEU A 79 32.14 -11.91 2.53
CA LEU A 79 31.30 -12.69 1.64
C LEU A 79 31.42 -12.14 0.22
N LEU A 80 31.81 -13.01 -0.71
CA LEU A 80 31.95 -12.68 -2.13
C LEU A 80 30.71 -13.13 -2.91
N PRO A 81 30.30 -12.38 -3.96
CA PRO A 81 29.20 -12.77 -4.82
C PRO A 81 29.44 -14.13 -5.45
N ILE A 82 28.39 -14.96 -5.46
CA ILE A 82 28.40 -16.20 -6.22
C ILE A 82 28.32 -15.82 -7.70
N LYS A 83 29.27 -16.28 -8.52
CA LYS A 83 29.19 -16.13 -9.98
C LYS A 83 28.00 -16.93 -10.50
N SER A 84 26.88 -16.25 -10.80
CA SER A 84 25.69 -16.86 -11.40
C SER A 84 26.03 -17.53 -12.74
N LYS A 85 25.76 -18.83 -12.85
CA LYS A 85 25.55 -19.47 -14.15
C LYS A 85 24.17 -19.05 -14.65
N SER A 86 24.16 -18.13 -15.63
CA SER A 86 23.10 -17.86 -16.62
C SER A 86 21.76 -18.61 -16.47
N GLY A 87 20.66 -17.85 -16.31
CA GLY A 87 19.39 -18.22 -16.96
C GLY A 87 18.09 -18.00 -16.17
N ARG A 88 17.66 -16.76 -15.97
CA ARG A 88 16.30 -16.23 -16.27
C ARG A 88 16.10 -14.84 -15.66
N GLY A 89 15.57 -13.95 -16.47
CA GLY A 89 15.69 -12.50 -16.31
C GLY A 89 14.87 -11.91 -15.18
N THR A 90 15.53 -11.05 -14.40
CA THR A 90 15.00 -9.77 -13.95
C THR A 90 16.15 -8.77 -14.08
N LYS A 91 15.95 -7.73 -14.89
CA LYS A 91 16.95 -6.68 -15.09
C LYS A 91 17.02 -5.84 -13.81
N ILE A 92 18.01 -6.07 -12.97
CA ILE A 92 18.47 -5.07 -12.00
C ILE A 92 19.40 -4.13 -12.77
N LYS A 93 18.99 -2.86 -12.90
CA LYS A 93 19.78 -1.81 -13.56
C LYS A 93 21.06 -1.54 -12.78
N ASP A 94 22.16 -1.57 -13.51
CA ASP A 94 23.41 -0.83 -13.33
C ASP A 94 24.12 -0.98 -11.97
N ALA A 95 24.85 -2.10 -11.84
CA ALA A 95 26.04 -2.17 -10.99
C ALA A 95 27.27 -2.31 -11.91
N GLU A 96 27.59 -1.23 -12.63
CA GLU A 96 28.90 -1.12 -13.28
C GLU A 96 29.95 -0.65 -12.26
N ASP A 97 31.03 -1.42 -12.21
CA ASP A 97 32.36 -1.04 -11.74
C ASP A 97 32.59 -0.84 -10.22
N SER A 98 32.53 -1.95 -9.48
CA SER A 98 33.27 -2.16 -8.22
C SER A 98 33.32 -3.67 -7.96
N GLY A 99 34.48 -4.25 -7.68
CA GLY A 99 34.67 -5.68 -7.39
C GLY A 99 33.70 -6.18 -6.31
N GLY A 100 32.54 -6.68 -6.76
CA GLY A 100 31.29 -6.64 -6.01
C GLY A 100 31.37 -7.40 -4.70
N SER A 101 30.87 -6.80 -3.63
CA SER A 101 30.67 -7.43 -2.34
C SER A 101 29.17 -7.72 -2.17
N ILE A 102 28.80 -8.77 -1.43
CA ILE A 102 27.39 -8.98 -1.07
C ILE A 102 27.04 -8.06 0.09
N SER A 103 26.20 -7.04 -0.12
CA SER A 103 25.72 -6.20 1.00
C SER A 103 24.88 -7.03 1.96
N ILE A 104 25.19 -7.00 3.26
CA ILE A 104 24.42 -7.73 4.28
C ILE A 104 23.60 -6.70 5.07
N ASN A 105 22.28 -6.83 5.05
CA ASN A 105 21.35 -5.93 5.74
C ASN A 105 20.82 -6.48 7.07
N SER A 106 20.73 -7.81 7.16
CA SER A 106 20.27 -8.50 8.36
C SER A 106 21.01 -9.82 8.53
N MET A 107 21.19 -10.22 9.78
CA MET A 107 21.85 -11.47 10.12
C MET A 107 21.20 -12.11 11.35
N HIS A 108 20.99 -13.42 11.29
CA HIS A 108 20.52 -14.21 12.41
C HIS A 108 21.14 -15.60 12.35
N MET A 109 21.36 -16.25 13.49
CA MET A 109 21.94 -17.60 13.53
C MET A 109 21.26 -18.49 14.56
N ASN A 110 21.39 -19.79 14.35
CA ASN A 110 21.13 -20.85 15.34
C ASN A 110 22.43 -21.67 15.56
N GLU A 111 22.35 -22.78 16.31
CA GLU A 111 23.48 -23.70 16.54
C GLU A 111 24.04 -24.37 15.28
N THR A 112 23.29 -24.33 14.17
CA THR A 112 23.59 -25.09 12.96
C THR A 112 23.99 -24.21 11.77
N PHE A 113 23.43 -23.01 11.66
CA PHE A 113 23.66 -22.13 10.52
C PHE A 113 23.40 -20.65 10.82
N CYS A 114 23.93 -19.82 9.92
CA CYS A 114 23.66 -18.39 9.83
C CYS A 114 22.78 -18.07 8.62
N VAL A 115 21.89 -17.09 8.79
CA VAL A 115 21.04 -16.50 7.77
C VAL A 115 21.47 -15.07 7.55
N THR A 116 21.62 -14.68 6.28
CA THR A 116 21.89 -13.29 5.88
C THR A 116 20.87 -12.82 4.85
N GLY A 117 20.30 -11.63 5.04
CA GLY A 117 19.52 -10.93 4.03
C GLY A 117 20.34 -9.84 3.33
N SER A 118 20.21 -9.70 2.02
CA SER A 118 21.09 -8.86 1.18
C SER A 118 20.34 -7.89 0.25
N ASP A 119 21.03 -6.84 -0.19
CA ASP A 119 20.51 -5.85 -1.14
C ASP A 119 20.22 -6.41 -2.53
N ASP A 120 20.88 -7.52 -2.91
CA ASP A 120 20.63 -8.22 -4.17
C ASP A 120 19.30 -9.01 -4.20
N GLY A 121 18.51 -8.92 -3.13
CA GLY A 121 17.20 -9.57 -3.02
C GLY A 121 17.26 -11.02 -2.59
N TYR A 122 18.41 -11.52 -2.15
CA TYR A 122 18.55 -12.90 -1.68
C TYR A 122 18.62 -13.00 -0.16
N LEU A 123 18.01 -14.07 0.35
CA LEU A 123 18.25 -14.60 1.67
C LEU A 123 19.13 -15.84 1.53
N ARG A 124 20.27 -15.84 2.22
CA ARG A 124 21.28 -16.90 2.13
C ARG A 124 21.53 -17.54 3.46
N LEU A 125 21.73 -18.84 3.39
CA LEU A 125 21.90 -19.73 4.51
C LEU A 125 23.30 -20.33 4.41
N TRP A 126 24.07 -20.19 5.49
CA TRP A 126 25.49 -20.51 5.58
C TRP A 126 25.72 -21.46 6.75
N PRO A 127 26.58 -22.48 6.62
CA PRO A 127 27.15 -23.11 7.80
C PRO A 127 27.90 -22.06 8.64
N LEU A 128 28.13 -22.31 9.93
CA LEU A 128 28.79 -21.34 10.84
C LEU A 128 30.25 -21.03 10.46
N ASP A 129 30.88 -21.88 9.64
CA ASP A 129 32.19 -21.61 9.05
C ASP A 129 32.13 -20.71 7.80
N PHE A 130 30.93 -20.37 7.31
CA PHE A 130 30.69 -19.57 6.10
C PHE A 130 31.44 -20.08 4.86
N ALA A 131 31.77 -21.38 4.80
CA ALA A 131 32.58 -21.94 3.73
C ALA A 131 31.87 -21.95 2.36
N TYR A 132 30.55 -22.11 2.35
CA TYR A 132 29.71 -22.08 1.16
C TYR A 132 28.27 -21.68 1.49
N VAL A 133 27.50 -21.27 0.48
CA VAL A 133 26.05 -21.08 0.61
C VAL A 133 25.37 -22.44 0.47
N TYR A 134 24.68 -22.90 1.52
CA TYR A 134 23.98 -24.19 1.46
C TYR A 134 22.54 -24.07 0.94
N LEU A 135 21.90 -22.91 1.16
CA LEU A 135 20.57 -22.60 0.63
C LEU A 135 20.46 -21.11 0.30
N GLU A 136 19.79 -20.81 -0.79
CA GLU A 136 19.52 -19.45 -1.26
C GLU A 136 18.06 -19.34 -1.67
N ALA A 137 17.39 -18.27 -1.24
CA ALA A 137 16.02 -17.94 -1.62
C ALA A 137 15.99 -16.53 -2.20
N ALA A 138 15.48 -16.41 -3.43
CA ALA A 138 15.25 -15.12 -4.07
C ALA A 138 13.95 -14.49 -3.56
N HIS A 139 13.96 -13.19 -3.31
CA HIS A 139 12.81 -12.39 -2.91
C HIS A 139 12.53 -11.27 -3.92
N GLU A 140 11.32 -10.72 -3.88
CA GLU A 140 10.84 -9.66 -4.79
C GLU A 140 11.45 -8.27 -4.50
N GLY A 141 12.58 -8.20 -3.79
CA GLY A 141 13.29 -6.97 -3.46
C GLY A 141 14.38 -7.19 -2.40
N PRO A 142 15.23 -6.17 -2.15
CA PRO A 142 16.28 -6.20 -1.12
C PRO A 142 15.78 -6.74 0.22
N VAL A 143 16.41 -7.78 0.76
CA VAL A 143 16.01 -8.36 2.05
C VAL A 143 16.63 -7.51 3.16
N THR A 144 15.79 -6.82 3.93
CA THR A 144 16.24 -5.85 4.96
C THR A 144 16.10 -6.37 6.38
N ALA A 145 15.28 -7.40 6.58
CA ALA A 145 15.11 -8.06 7.86
C ALA A 145 14.96 -9.57 7.65
N SER A 146 15.53 -10.34 8.58
CA SER A 146 15.35 -11.79 8.65
C SER A 146 15.26 -12.23 10.11
N ARG A 147 14.45 -13.26 10.40
CA ARG A 147 14.36 -13.86 11.73
C ARG A 147 14.05 -15.35 11.62
N LEU A 148 14.82 -16.14 12.37
CA LEU A 148 14.63 -17.58 12.52
C LEU A 148 13.51 -17.90 13.50
N SER A 149 12.73 -18.93 13.23
CA SER A 149 11.86 -19.57 14.22
C SER A 149 12.70 -20.28 15.29
N ALA A 150 12.14 -20.47 16.48
CA ALA A 150 12.85 -21.08 17.61
C ALA A 150 13.32 -22.51 17.33
N ASP A 151 12.60 -23.26 16.49
CA ASP A 151 12.96 -24.61 16.03
C ASP A 151 13.97 -24.61 14.86
N GLY A 152 14.32 -23.44 14.31
CA GLY A 152 15.21 -23.30 13.15
C GLY A 152 14.62 -23.77 11.81
N LEU A 153 13.34 -24.14 11.76
CA LEU A 153 12.72 -24.72 10.56
C LEU A 153 12.19 -23.65 9.58
N LYS A 154 11.93 -22.44 10.06
CA LYS A 154 11.35 -21.35 9.26
C LYS A 154 12.12 -20.06 9.42
N ILE A 155 12.18 -19.30 8.34
CA ILE A 155 12.83 -18.00 8.31
C ILE A 155 11.85 -16.98 7.75
N LEU A 156 11.48 -16.02 8.58
CA LEU A 156 10.72 -14.85 8.15
C LEU A 156 11.68 -13.85 7.49
N ALA A 157 11.34 -13.40 6.29
CA ALA A 157 12.06 -12.38 5.55
C ALA A 157 11.16 -11.15 5.34
N GLY A 158 11.74 -9.97 5.49
CA GLY A 158 11.11 -8.70 5.13
C GLY A 158 11.94 -7.96 4.10
N THR A 159 11.31 -7.50 3.02
CA THR A 159 11.98 -6.77 1.94
C THR A 159 11.83 -5.26 2.10
N SER A 160 12.74 -4.48 1.49
CA SER A 160 12.61 -3.02 1.40
C SER A 160 11.37 -2.59 0.61
N THR A 161 10.83 -3.48 -0.22
CA THR A 161 9.58 -3.30 -0.97
C THR A 161 8.33 -3.59 -0.13
N GLY A 162 8.48 -3.83 1.17
CA GLY A 162 7.35 -4.04 2.09
C GLY A 162 6.71 -5.43 2.00
N ASN A 163 7.33 -6.37 1.28
CA ASN A 163 6.86 -7.74 1.21
C ASN A 163 7.40 -8.54 2.40
N LEU A 164 6.56 -9.43 2.93
CA LEU A 164 6.95 -10.43 3.93
C LEU A 164 6.81 -11.81 3.33
N GLY A 165 7.72 -12.71 3.66
CA GLY A 165 7.57 -14.12 3.30
C GLY A 165 8.33 -15.04 4.23
N ILE A 166 8.03 -16.34 4.13
CA ILE A 166 8.65 -17.39 4.91
C ILE A 166 9.39 -18.34 3.99
N LEU A 167 10.66 -18.59 4.30
CA LEU A 167 11.41 -19.74 3.80
C LEU A 167 11.25 -20.90 4.78
N ASP A 168 10.72 -22.01 4.31
CA ASP A 168 10.71 -23.29 5.02
C ASP A 168 12.01 -24.04 4.70
N VAL A 169 12.86 -24.24 5.70
CA VAL A 169 14.22 -24.78 5.54
C VAL A 169 14.21 -26.24 5.09
N PRO A 170 13.39 -27.16 5.66
CA PRO A 170 13.36 -28.56 5.23
C PRO A 170 12.90 -28.73 3.78
N SER A 171 11.81 -28.06 3.38
CA SER A 171 11.29 -28.16 2.02
C SER A 171 12.04 -27.29 1.01
N ARG A 172 12.85 -26.33 1.49
CA ARG A 172 13.54 -25.30 0.68
C ARG A 172 12.57 -24.43 -0.11
N GLN A 173 11.33 -24.32 0.34
CA GLN A 173 10.31 -23.52 -0.33
C GLN A 173 10.15 -22.16 0.34
N TYR A 174 10.21 -21.12 -0.48
CA TYR A 174 9.82 -19.77 -0.08
C TYR A 174 8.37 -19.50 -0.45
N SER A 175 7.63 -18.88 0.47
CA SER A 175 6.26 -18.42 0.27
C SER A 175 6.12 -16.95 0.68
N THR A 176 5.55 -16.13 -0.18
CA THR A 176 5.21 -14.76 0.17
C THR A 176 3.98 -14.77 1.08
N LEU A 177 4.12 -14.22 2.28
CA LEU A 177 3.03 -14.10 3.25
C LEU A 177 2.18 -12.86 3.01
N MET A 178 2.82 -11.75 2.69
CA MET A 178 2.18 -10.46 2.54
C MET A 178 2.90 -9.69 1.45
N ARG A 179 2.12 -9.15 0.51
CA ARG A 179 2.57 -8.08 -0.37
C ARG A 179 1.94 -6.78 0.10
N SER A 180 2.68 -5.68 -0.03
CA SER A 180 2.14 -4.34 0.21
C SER A 180 2.42 -3.45 -0.98
N HIS A 181 1.57 -2.45 -1.20
CA HIS A 181 1.97 -1.29 -1.98
C HIS A 181 3.13 -0.57 -1.29
N THR A 182 4.06 -0.03 -2.08
CA THR A 182 5.20 0.77 -1.57
C THR A 182 4.88 2.27 -1.54
N GLY A 183 3.76 2.68 -2.15
CA GLY A 183 3.24 4.04 -2.18
C GLY A 183 1.86 4.13 -1.53
N ARG A 184 1.31 5.34 -1.48
CA ARG A 184 -0.04 5.57 -0.97
C ARG A 184 -1.07 4.95 -1.91
N ILE A 185 -2.02 4.21 -1.34
CA ILE A 185 -3.17 3.71 -2.09
C ILE A 185 -4.11 4.89 -2.38
N SER A 186 -4.31 5.18 -3.67
CA SER A 186 -5.12 6.29 -4.17
C SER A 186 -6.59 5.94 -4.27
N CYS A 187 -6.92 4.71 -4.67
CA CYS A 187 -8.29 4.24 -4.84
C CYS A 187 -8.35 2.71 -4.76
N PHE A 188 -9.55 2.18 -4.50
CA PHE A 188 -9.84 0.75 -4.56
C PHE A 188 -11.24 0.49 -5.12
N SER A 189 -11.47 -0.71 -5.63
CA SER A 189 -12.79 -1.21 -6.04
C SER A 189 -12.91 -2.69 -5.73
N VAL A 190 -14.08 -3.13 -5.30
CA VAL A 190 -14.38 -4.55 -5.04
C VAL A 190 -15.11 -5.15 -6.25
N ASP A 191 -14.73 -6.36 -6.63
CA ASP A 191 -15.46 -7.21 -7.56
C ASP A 191 -16.61 -7.90 -6.78
N PRO A 192 -17.87 -7.59 -7.09
CA PRO A 192 -19.00 -8.13 -6.33
C PRO A 192 -19.23 -9.63 -6.55
N GLN A 193 -18.69 -10.22 -7.63
CA GLN A 193 -18.91 -11.63 -7.98
C GLN A 193 -17.80 -12.54 -7.48
N HIS A 194 -16.54 -12.09 -7.63
CA HIS A 194 -15.39 -12.94 -7.37
C HIS A 194 -14.71 -12.70 -6.02
N GLN A 195 -15.20 -11.74 -5.20
CA GLN A 195 -14.57 -11.35 -3.93
C GLN A 195 -13.10 -10.91 -4.14
N HIS A 196 -12.84 -10.25 -5.27
CA HIS A 196 -11.54 -9.63 -5.54
C HIS A 196 -11.57 -8.15 -5.14
N LEU A 197 -10.42 -7.60 -4.78
CA LEU A 197 -10.21 -6.18 -4.54
C LEU A 197 -9.14 -5.68 -5.51
N ALA A 198 -9.41 -4.60 -6.24
CA ALA A 198 -8.43 -3.89 -7.03
C ALA A 198 -8.01 -2.65 -6.24
N THR A 199 -6.71 -2.41 -6.15
CA THR A 199 -6.13 -1.21 -5.56
C THR A 199 -5.21 -0.54 -6.56
N VAL A 200 -5.16 0.79 -6.50
CA VAL A 200 -4.23 1.60 -7.30
C VAL A 200 -3.44 2.52 -6.38
N SER A 201 -2.18 2.76 -6.72
CA SER A 201 -1.24 3.39 -5.80
C SER A 201 -0.23 4.30 -6.50
N GLU A 202 0.31 5.23 -5.72
CA GLU A 202 1.43 6.10 -6.09
C GLU A 202 2.74 5.33 -6.37
N ASP A 203 2.79 4.02 -6.10
CA ASP A 203 3.86 3.12 -6.56
C ASP A 203 3.74 2.69 -8.03
N HIS A 204 2.86 3.34 -8.81
CA HIS A 204 2.63 3.06 -10.22
C HIS A 204 2.06 1.66 -10.52
N THR A 205 1.49 0.99 -9.52
CA THR A 205 0.89 -0.34 -9.70
C THR A 205 -0.62 -0.34 -9.51
N ILE A 206 -1.28 -1.21 -10.28
CA ILE A 206 -2.65 -1.69 -10.03
C ILE A 206 -2.50 -3.12 -9.52
N ARG A 207 -3.03 -3.43 -8.34
CA ARG A 207 -2.96 -4.78 -7.76
C ARG A 207 -4.34 -5.36 -7.54
N VAL A 208 -4.48 -6.65 -7.79
CA VAL A 208 -5.71 -7.41 -7.55
C VAL A 208 -5.44 -8.41 -6.43
N TRP A 209 -6.31 -8.38 -5.42
CA TRP A 209 -6.22 -9.19 -4.20
C TRP A 209 -7.44 -10.09 -4.11
N ASP A 210 -7.23 -11.30 -3.64
CA ASP A 210 -8.30 -12.19 -3.21
C ASP A 210 -8.70 -11.83 -1.77
N LEU A 211 -9.97 -11.48 -1.54
CA LEU A 211 -10.44 -11.04 -0.21
C LEU A 211 -10.60 -12.19 0.79
N ILE A 212 -10.57 -13.45 0.35
CA ILE A 212 -10.75 -14.63 1.22
C ILE A 212 -9.40 -15.09 1.76
N THR A 213 -8.42 -15.24 0.88
CA THR A 213 -7.06 -15.72 1.17
C THR A 213 -6.11 -14.57 1.52
N LEU A 214 -6.50 -13.32 1.24
CA LEU A 214 -5.69 -12.11 1.38
C LEU A 214 -4.41 -12.11 0.52
N GLN A 215 -4.39 -12.96 -0.52
CA GLN A 215 -3.26 -13.06 -1.44
C GLN A 215 -3.40 -12.07 -2.59
N GLN A 216 -2.26 -11.52 -3.04
CA GLN A 216 -2.22 -10.78 -4.30
C GLN A 216 -2.24 -11.79 -5.45
N LEU A 217 -3.26 -11.68 -6.31
CA LEU A 217 -3.46 -12.51 -7.49
C LEU A 217 -2.70 -11.97 -8.71
N TYR A 218 -2.79 -10.66 -8.94
CA TYR A 218 -2.24 -10.00 -10.12
C TYR A 218 -1.66 -8.64 -9.77
N ASP A 219 -0.66 -8.20 -10.53
CA ASP A 219 -0.19 -6.81 -10.56
C ASP A 219 0.01 -6.33 -12.01
N PHE A 220 -0.33 -5.05 -12.23
CA PHE A 220 -0.13 -4.37 -13.49
C PHE A 220 0.71 -3.11 -13.22
N SER A 221 1.89 -3.05 -13.82
CA SER A 221 2.80 -1.91 -13.68
C SER A 221 2.56 -0.87 -14.78
N ALA A 222 2.33 0.38 -14.37
CA ALA A 222 2.21 1.54 -15.25
C ALA A 222 3.41 2.47 -15.05
N THR A 223 4.60 2.02 -15.48
CA THR A 223 5.90 2.65 -15.15
C THR A 223 5.97 4.15 -15.42
N ASP A 224 5.25 4.64 -16.43
CA ASP A 224 5.31 6.04 -16.87
C ASP A 224 4.08 6.87 -16.45
N GLU A 225 3.08 6.28 -15.78
CA GLU A 225 1.84 6.97 -15.42
C GLU A 225 1.30 6.49 -14.07
N CYS A 226 0.96 7.42 -13.17
CA CYS A 226 0.40 7.06 -11.86
C CYS A 226 -1.11 6.77 -11.97
N PRO A 227 -1.58 5.55 -11.60
CA PRO A 227 -3.00 5.26 -11.51
C PRO A 227 -3.60 5.96 -10.28
N CYS A 228 -4.78 6.54 -10.41
CA CYS A 228 -5.41 7.34 -9.34
C CYS A 228 -6.87 6.94 -9.07
N CYS A 229 -7.49 6.17 -9.96
CA CYS A 229 -8.88 5.76 -9.85
C CYS A 229 -9.06 4.34 -10.42
N VAL A 230 -9.90 3.51 -9.80
CA VAL A 230 -10.22 2.17 -10.31
C VAL A 230 -11.68 1.82 -10.04
N THR A 231 -12.30 1.09 -10.96
CA THR A 231 -13.66 0.54 -10.79
C THR A 231 -13.77 -0.82 -11.47
N TYR A 232 -14.43 -1.78 -10.82
CA TYR A 232 -14.75 -3.07 -11.40
C TYR A 232 -16.01 -3.01 -12.25
N HIS A 233 -16.00 -3.75 -13.35
CA HIS A 233 -17.21 -4.06 -14.08
C HIS A 233 -18.13 -4.93 -13.19
N PRO A 234 -19.44 -4.63 -13.09
CA PRO A 234 -20.32 -5.27 -12.11
C PRO A 234 -20.63 -6.76 -12.38
N LYS A 235 -20.30 -7.27 -13.58
CA LYS A 235 -20.65 -8.62 -14.06
C LYS A 235 -19.53 -9.40 -14.78
N LYS A 236 -18.35 -8.80 -14.95
CA LYS A 236 -17.26 -9.36 -15.76
C LYS A 236 -15.98 -9.14 -14.97
N GLN A 237 -15.00 -10.04 -15.08
CA GLN A 237 -13.66 -9.85 -14.50
C GLN A 237 -12.83 -8.83 -15.29
N VAL A 238 -13.32 -7.60 -15.34
CA VAL A 238 -12.74 -6.47 -16.04
C VAL A 238 -12.69 -5.30 -15.08
N LEU A 239 -11.57 -4.59 -15.06
CA LEU A 239 -11.41 -3.34 -14.32
C LEU A 239 -11.14 -2.19 -15.29
N ALA A 240 -11.67 -1.02 -14.97
CA ALA A 240 -11.28 0.24 -15.59
C ALA A 240 -10.41 1.02 -14.60
N CYS A 241 -9.33 1.61 -15.08
CA CYS A 241 -8.37 2.38 -14.31
C CYS A 241 -8.17 3.76 -14.95
N GLY A 242 -8.27 4.81 -14.14
CA GLY A 242 -7.97 6.19 -14.52
C GLY A 242 -6.61 6.63 -13.99
N PHE A 243 -5.91 7.46 -14.76
CA PHE A 243 -4.54 7.91 -14.47
C PHE A 243 -4.46 9.44 -14.29
N LEU A 244 -3.38 9.91 -13.67
CA LEU A 244 -3.10 11.35 -13.52
C LEU A 244 -2.94 12.07 -14.89
N SER A 245 -2.54 11.33 -15.93
CA SER A 245 -2.43 11.81 -17.32
C SER A 245 -3.78 12.10 -17.99
N GLY A 246 -4.88 11.61 -17.42
CA GLY A 246 -6.18 11.54 -18.07
C GLY A 246 -6.38 10.33 -18.98
N ALA A 247 -5.43 9.39 -19.00
CA ALA A 247 -5.68 8.09 -19.60
C ALA A 247 -6.73 7.31 -18.80
N VAL A 248 -7.57 6.57 -19.51
CA VAL A 248 -8.45 5.54 -18.96
C VAL A 248 -8.11 4.23 -19.66
N ARG A 249 -7.69 3.22 -18.90
CA ARG A 249 -7.38 1.88 -19.40
C ARG A 249 -8.38 0.88 -18.88
N VAL A 250 -8.80 -0.04 -19.74
CA VAL A 250 -9.66 -1.16 -19.38
C VAL A 250 -8.85 -2.44 -19.49
N ILE A 251 -8.82 -3.23 -18.43
CA ILE A 251 -7.95 -4.39 -18.29
C ILE A 251 -8.80 -5.62 -17.98
N SER A 252 -8.57 -6.70 -18.72
CA SER A 252 -9.08 -8.03 -18.37
C SER A 252 -8.24 -8.60 -17.24
N VAL A 253 -8.88 -8.94 -16.11
CA VAL A 253 -8.18 -9.54 -14.98
C VAL A 253 -7.80 -10.98 -15.29
N GLU A 254 -8.75 -11.76 -15.81
CA GLU A 254 -8.52 -13.16 -16.21
C GLU A 254 -7.50 -13.27 -17.36
N GLY A 255 -7.64 -12.42 -18.38
CA GLY A 255 -6.74 -12.42 -19.54
C GLY A 255 -5.41 -11.72 -19.31
N THR A 256 -5.25 -11.02 -18.17
CA THR A 256 -4.06 -10.22 -17.83
C THR A 256 -3.63 -9.25 -18.94
N CYS A 257 -4.59 -8.73 -19.71
CA CYS A 257 -4.33 -7.94 -20.91
C CYS A 257 -5.12 -6.64 -20.95
N LEU A 258 -4.57 -5.64 -21.64
CA LEU A 258 -5.24 -4.37 -21.92
C LEU A 258 -6.30 -4.60 -23.01
N LEU A 259 -7.56 -4.28 -22.70
CA LEU A 259 -8.68 -4.35 -23.64
C LEU A 259 -8.84 -3.05 -24.42
N ALA A 260 -8.74 -1.91 -23.74
CA ALA A 260 -8.92 -0.60 -24.36
C ALA A 260 -8.13 0.49 -23.63
N GLU A 261 -7.75 1.54 -24.36
CA GLU A 261 -7.13 2.74 -23.81
C GLU A 261 -7.72 4.00 -24.45
N HIS A 262 -8.09 4.97 -23.62
CA HIS A 262 -8.62 6.25 -24.06
C HIS A 262 -7.85 7.41 -23.42
N ARG A 263 -7.48 8.41 -24.23
CA ARG A 263 -6.68 9.58 -23.78
C ARG A 263 -7.40 10.92 -23.98
N HIS A 264 -8.73 10.91 -24.02
CA HIS A 264 -9.53 12.10 -24.32
C HIS A 264 -9.53 13.14 -23.19
N LEU A 265 -9.36 12.73 -21.92
CA LEU A 265 -9.56 13.61 -20.76
C LEU A 265 -8.40 14.57 -20.47
N ARG A 266 -7.16 14.24 -20.89
CA ARG A 266 -5.92 15.05 -20.80
C ARG A 266 -5.57 15.69 -19.44
N GLY A 267 -6.29 15.37 -18.38
CA GLY A 267 -6.01 15.76 -17.00
C GLY A 267 -6.45 14.65 -16.07
N GLN A 268 -5.98 14.70 -14.82
CA GLN A 268 -6.22 13.67 -13.81
C GLN A 268 -7.65 13.17 -13.82
N VAL A 269 -7.82 11.85 -13.94
CA VAL A 269 -9.14 11.22 -13.81
C VAL A 269 -9.64 11.37 -12.37
N THR A 270 -10.75 12.08 -12.21
CA THR A 270 -11.37 12.40 -10.92
C THR A 270 -12.62 11.58 -10.65
N GLY A 271 -13.19 10.91 -11.66
CA GLY A 271 -14.38 10.08 -11.53
C GLY A 271 -14.31 8.91 -12.49
N LEU A 272 -14.73 7.74 -12.04
CA LEU A 272 -14.82 6.53 -12.86
C LEU A 272 -15.89 5.61 -12.27
N ALA A 273 -16.90 5.27 -13.07
CA ALA A 273 -17.99 4.41 -12.61
C ALA A 273 -18.60 3.61 -13.77
N TYR A 274 -18.88 2.33 -13.54
CA TYR A 274 -19.72 1.53 -14.42
C TYR A 274 -21.21 1.78 -14.13
N SER A 275 -22.05 1.65 -15.16
CA SER A 275 -23.49 1.47 -14.95
C SER A 275 -23.75 0.11 -14.27
N PRO A 276 -24.80 -0.02 -13.43
CA PRO A 276 -25.09 -1.27 -12.71
C PRO A 276 -25.31 -2.49 -13.61
N ASP A 277 -25.78 -2.27 -14.84
CA ASP A 277 -25.96 -3.33 -15.83
C ASP A 277 -24.66 -3.73 -16.55
N GLY A 278 -23.59 -2.94 -16.39
CA GLY A 278 -22.29 -3.10 -17.05
C GLY A 278 -22.24 -2.63 -18.50
N SER A 279 -23.29 -2.00 -19.03
CA SER A 279 -23.34 -1.58 -20.43
C SER A 279 -22.53 -0.31 -20.71
N ARG A 280 -22.27 0.53 -19.70
CA ARG A 280 -21.59 1.82 -19.85
C ARG A 280 -20.52 2.03 -18.80
N LEU A 281 -19.45 2.72 -19.21
CA LEU A 281 -18.44 3.27 -18.33
C LEU A 281 -18.49 4.79 -18.43
N TYR A 282 -18.41 5.48 -17.30
CA TYR A 282 -18.33 6.93 -17.22
C TYR A 282 -16.98 7.33 -16.64
N SER A 283 -16.36 8.36 -17.19
CA SER A 283 -15.15 8.95 -16.65
C SER A 283 -15.27 10.47 -16.57
N SER A 284 -14.54 11.08 -15.65
CA SER A 284 -14.42 12.54 -15.55
C SER A 284 -13.01 12.96 -15.15
N CYS A 285 -12.62 14.20 -15.46
CA CYS A 285 -11.30 14.72 -15.10
C CYS A 285 -11.29 16.12 -14.50
N SER A 286 -10.13 16.47 -13.93
CA SER A 286 -9.83 17.76 -13.31
C SER A 286 -9.92 18.97 -14.25
N LEU A 287 -9.93 18.76 -15.57
CA LEU A 287 -10.12 19.82 -16.57
C LEU A 287 -11.60 20.11 -16.89
N GLY A 288 -12.52 19.45 -16.21
CA GLY A 288 -13.95 19.67 -16.38
C GLY A 288 -14.59 18.84 -17.50
N ILE A 289 -13.90 17.81 -17.98
CA ILE A 289 -14.39 16.94 -19.07
C ILE A 289 -15.00 15.67 -18.46
N ALA A 290 -16.10 15.20 -19.03
CA ALA A 290 -16.65 13.87 -18.78
C ALA A 290 -16.82 13.09 -20.07
N ALA A 291 -16.70 11.77 -20.01
CA ALA A 291 -16.88 10.87 -21.14
C ALA A 291 -17.74 9.66 -20.79
N ILE A 292 -18.40 9.11 -21.80
CA ILE A 292 -19.18 7.87 -21.75
C ILE A 292 -18.59 6.89 -22.76
N TYR A 293 -18.44 5.63 -22.36
CA TYR A 293 -17.96 4.54 -23.20
C TYR A 293 -18.98 3.39 -23.24
N ASP A 294 -19.01 2.68 -24.37
CA ASP A 294 -19.83 1.47 -24.54
C ASP A 294 -19.08 0.23 -24.04
N ALA A 295 -19.38 -0.18 -22.81
CA ALA A 295 -18.79 -1.35 -22.16
C ALA A 295 -19.43 -2.69 -22.60
N SER A 296 -20.44 -2.65 -23.46
CA SER A 296 -20.98 -3.85 -24.08
C SER A 296 -20.08 -4.38 -25.21
N THR A 297 -19.28 -3.49 -25.81
CA THR A 297 -18.31 -3.81 -26.87
C THR A 297 -16.92 -4.11 -26.31
N PRO A 298 -16.10 -4.94 -26.98
CA PRO A 298 -14.74 -5.25 -26.53
C PRO A 298 -13.80 -4.04 -26.54
N ASP A 299 -14.02 -3.08 -27.46
CA ASP A 299 -13.14 -1.92 -27.67
C ASP A 299 -13.48 -0.71 -26.80
N TYR A 300 -14.58 -0.77 -26.03
CA TYR A 300 -15.03 0.34 -25.17
C TYR A 300 -15.19 1.67 -25.92
N ASN A 301 -15.81 1.64 -27.11
CA ASN A 301 -15.93 2.82 -27.96
C ASN A 301 -16.48 4.04 -27.20
N SER A 302 -15.85 5.20 -27.38
CA SER A 302 -16.32 6.45 -26.78
C SER A 302 -17.62 6.88 -27.43
N LEU A 303 -18.69 6.94 -26.64
CA LEU A 303 -20.01 7.36 -27.08
C LEU A 303 -20.15 8.89 -27.08
N ARG A 304 -19.63 9.55 -26.04
CA ARG A 304 -19.72 11.01 -25.88
C ARG A 304 -18.57 11.53 -25.03
N VAL A 305 -18.06 12.71 -25.36
CA VAL A 305 -17.08 13.47 -24.56
C VAL A 305 -17.59 14.91 -24.46
N ILE A 306 -17.76 15.42 -23.25
CA ILE A 306 -18.36 16.74 -23.00
C ILE A 306 -17.41 17.55 -22.12
N ALA A 307 -16.98 18.72 -22.60
CA ALA A 307 -16.16 19.66 -21.84
C ALA A 307 -17.03 20.65 -21.04
N GLY A 308 -16.54 21.06 -19.87
CA GLY A 308 -17.24 22.00 -18.98
C GLY A 308 -18.43 21.39 -18.24
N LEU A 309 -18.57 20.07 -18.24
CA LEU A 309 -19.69 19.38 -17.59
C LEU A 309 -19.45 19.22 -16.08
N VAL A 310 -18.25 18.82 -15.70
CA VAL A 310 -17.86 18.60 -14.30
C VAL A 310 -17.02 19.77 -13.76
N ALA A 311 -16.96 19.89 -12.44
CA ALA A 311 -16.14 20.91 -11.80
C ALA A 311 -14.64 20.68 -12.06
N ARG A 312 -13.90 21.77 -12.25
CA ARG A 312 -12.44 21.73 -12.42
C ARG A 312 -11.74 21.61 -11.07
N GLY A 313 -10.58 20.96 -11.05
CA GLY A 313 -9.74 20.78 -9.86
C GLY A 313 -9.32 19.33 -9.59
N ASP A 314 -8.28 19.17 -8.80
CA ASP A 314 -7.65 17.89 -8.42
C ASP A 314 -8.10 17.36 -7.05
N LYS A 315 -8.87 18.16 -6.29
CA LYS A 315 -9.42 17.79 -4.97
C LYS A 315 -10.48 16.68 -4.99
N TYR A 316 -10.94 16.27 -6.17
CA TYR A 316 -12.04 15.31 -6.32
C TYR A 316 -11.55 13.88 -6.27
N SER A 317 -12.31 13.05 -5.57
CA SER A 317 -12.13 11.59 -5.53
C SER A 317 -13.06 10.92 -6.54
N PRO A 318 -12.86 9.63 -6.87
CA PRO A 318 -13.72 8.88 -7.77
C PRO A 318 -15.23 8.97 -7.47
N GLN A 319 -15.60 9.21 -6.20
CA GLN A 319 -16.97 9.44 -5.74
C GLN A 319 -17.58 10.80 -6.15
N ALA A 320 -16.85 11.65 -6.88
CA ALA A 320 -17.36 12.89 -7.44
C ALA A 320 -18.25 12.66 -8.67
N LEU A 321 -18.27 11.43 -9.22
CA LEU A 321 -19.17 10.96 -10.25
C LEU A 321 -19.75 9.61 -9.83
N VAL A 322 -21.07 9.48 -9.77
CA VAL A 322 -21.75 8.26 -9.33
C VAL A 322 -22.94 7.94 -10.22
N VAL A 323 -23.22 6.65 -10.38
CA VAL A 323 -24.39 6.17 -11.15
C VAL A 323 -25.45 5.67 -10.17
N SER A 324 -26.71 6.01 -10.47
CA SER A 324 -27.86 5.52 -9.68
C SER A 324 -28.00 4.00 -9.75
N PRO A 325 -28.51 3.32 -8.70
CA PRO A 325 -28.64 1.86 -8.69
C PRO A 325 -29.55 1.30 -9.78
N CYS A 326 -30.48 2.10 -10.31
CA CYS A 326 -31.31 1.71 -11.44
C CYS A 326 -30.66 1.97 -12.83
N GLY A 327 -29.46 2.57 -12.86
CA GLY A 327 -28.72 2.87 -14.09
C GLY A 327 -29.30 4.01 -14.94
N ARG A 328 -30.37 4.68 -14.51
CA ARG A 328 -31.05 5.72 -15.31
C ARG A 328 -30.49 7.12 -15.14
N ARG A 329 -29.80 7.37 -14.02
CA ARG A 329 -29.24 8.69 -13.67
C ARG A 329 -27.76 8.58 -13.34
N VAL A 330 -27.01 9.62 -13.66
CA VAL A 330 -25.64 9.87 -13.21
C VAL A 330 -25.65 11.19 -12.44
N ALA A 331 -24.96 11.24 -11.30
CA ALA A 331 -24.75 12.48 -10.57
C ALA A 331 -23.26 12.81 -10.54
N PHE A 332 -22.92 14.08 -10.71
CA PHE A 332 -21.54 14.54 -10.65
C PHE A 332 -21.44 15.94 -10.04
N VAL A 333 -20.27 16.26 -9.48
CA VAL A 333 -19.96 17.62 -9.05
C VAL A 333 -19.61 18.46 -10.28
N GLY A 334 -20.33 19.55 -10.49
CA GLY A 334 -20.17 20.42 -11.66
C GLY A 334 -21.50 21.02 -12.15
N PRO A 335 -21.46 22.03 -13.04
CA PRO A 335 -20.26 22.57 -13.70
C PRO A 335 -19.29 23.35 -12.80
N THR A 336 -19.74 23.87 -11.66
CA THR A 336 -18.87 24.51 -10.66
C THR A 336 -18.70 23.61 -9.43
N GLU A 337 -17.72 23.91 -8.58
CA GLU A 337 -17.51 23.19 -7.32
C GLU A 337 -18.68 23.34 -6.32
N PHE A 338 -19.57 24.30 -6.57
CA PHE A 338 -20.73 24.62 -5.73
C PHE A 338 -22.03 23.97 -6.22
N THR A 339 -21.99 23.25 -7.34
CA THR A 339 -23.18 22.62 -7.93
C THR A 339 -23.01 21.11 -8.03
N VAL A 340 -24.08 20.39 -7.77
CA VAL A 340 -24.21 18.97 -8.07
C VAL A 340 -25.26 18.80 -9.15
N THR A 341 -24.89 18.18 -10.24
CA THR A 341 -25.80 17.94 -11.37
C THR A 341 -26.19 16.48 -11.38
N VAL A 342 -27.51 16.22 -11.48
CA VAL A 342 -28.09 14.91 -11.78
C VAL A 342 -28.51 14.94 -13.24
N ALA A 343 -27.95 14.04 -14.03
CA ALA A 343 -28.17 13.93 -15.46
C ALA A 343 -28.76 12.56 -15.83
N ASP A 344 -29.33 12.49 -17.02
CA ASP A 344 -29.71 11.23 -17.65
C ASP A 344 -28.45 10.41 -17.97
N ALA A 345 -28.50 9.10 -17.73
CA ALA A 345 -27.35 8.22 -17.91
C ALA A 345 -27.03 7.90 -19.38
N MET A 346 -27.99 8.04 -20.30
CA MET A 346 -27.78 7.76 -21.72
C MET A 346 -26.99 8.88 -22.39
N GLY A 347 -27.36 10.13 -22.10
CA GLY A 347 -26.78 11.32 -22.74
C GLY A 347 -25.84 12.13 -21.87
N LEU A 348 -25.94 12.07 -20.53
CA LEU A 348 -25.48 13.13 -19.61
C LEU A 348 -26.21 14.47 -19.80
N ASP A 349 -27.46 14.43 -20.26
CA ASP A 349 -28.30 15.63 -20.34
C ASP A 349 -28.84 15.97 -18.94
N GLU A 350 -28.75 17.24 -18.55
CA GLU A 350 -29.11 17.71 -17.21
C GLU A 350 -30.60 17.49 -16.91
N LEU A 351 -30.89 16.84 -15.77
CA LEU A 351 -32.25 16.65 -15.25
C LEU A 351 -32.53 17.58 -14.06
N VAL A 352 -31.56 17.71 -13.16
CA VAL A 352 -31.65 18.52 -11.95
C VAL A 352 -30.28 19.11 -11.65
N ARG A 353 -30.23 20.40 -11.34
CA ARG A 353 -29.06 21.08 -10.79
C ARG A 353 -29.34 21.48 -9.35
N ILE A 354 -28.46 21.05 -8.45
CA ILE A 354 -28.55 21.30 -7.02
C ILE A 354 -27.43 22.26 -6.65
N ASP A 355 -27.80 23.39 -6.05
CA ASP A 355 -26.86 24.33 -5.47
C ASP A 355 -26.56 23.92 -4.03
N VAL A 356 -25.28 23.69 -3.73
CA VAL A 356 -24.80 23.31 -2.39
C VAL A 356 -24.14 24.46 -1.65
N SER A 357 -24.11 25.66 -2.25
CA SER A 357 -23.45 26.87 -1.73
C SER A 357 -24.08 27.49 -0.47
N GLY A 358 -24.96 26.77 0.23
CA GLY A 358 -25.75 27.27 1.35
C GLY A 358 -24.93 28.14 2.32
N LEU A 359 -25.36 29.40 2.48
CA LEU A 359 -24.70 30.45 3.27
C LEU A 359 -24.43 29.97 4.70
N SER A 360 -23.20 29.52 4.98
CA SER A 360 -22.65 29.55 6.33
C SER A 360 -21.90 30.88 6.50
N ALA A 361 -21.90 31.42 7.72
CA ALA A 361 -21.52 32.81 7.99
C ALA A 361 -20.13 33.27 7.48
N ASN A 362 -19.23 32.37 7.05
CA ASN A 362 -17.85 32.74 6.65
C ASN A 362 -17.23 31.99 5.43
N SER A 363 -17.91 31.03 4.77
CA SER A 363 -17.39 30.45 3.51
C SER A 363 -18.46 29.73 2.68
N VAL A 364 -18.33 29.82 1.34
CA VAL A 364 -19.17 29.09 0.38
C VAL A 364 -18.76 27.61 0.40
N ASP A 365 -19.73 26.72 0.58
CA ASP A 365 -19.46 25.28 0.67
C ASP A 365 -19.40 24.63 -0.72
N SER A 366 -18.47 23.70 -0.92
CA SER A 366 -18.27 22.99 -2.19
C SER A 366 -18.54 21.49 -2.04
N ALA A 367 -19.18 20.87 -3.03
CA ALA A 367 -19.42 19.42 -3.03
C ALA A 367 -18.12 18.66 -3.33
N LEU A 368 -17.87 17.56 -2.61
CA LEU A 368 -16.67 16.74 -2.81
C LEU A 368 -16.99 15.30 -3.17
N ARG A 369 -18.04 14.72 -2.58
CA ARG A 369 -18.39 13.30 -2.73
C ARG A 369 -19.87 13.12 -2.81
N LEU A 370 -20.27 12.16 -3.65
CA LEU A 370 -21.65 11.83 -3.92
C LEU A 370 -21.90 10.35 -3.61
N ALA A 371 -23.12 10.02 -3.23
CA ALA A 371 -23.58 8.64 -3.16
C ALA A 371 -25.09 8.58 -3.41
N PHE A 372 -25.53 7.70 -4.31
CA PHE A 372 -26.94 7.39 -4.41
C PHE A 372 -27.36 6.43 -3.30
N SER A 373 -28.52 6.69 -2.70
CA SER A 373 -29.23 5.68 -1.93
C SER A 373 -29.87 4.61 -2.84
N PRO A 374 -30.27 3.44 -2.30
CA PRO A 374 -31.00 2.44 -3.04
C PRO A 374 -32.27 3.00 -3.72
N THR A 375 -32.69 2.37 -4.81
CA THR A 375 -33.81 2.83 -5.66
C THR A 375 -35.11 3.08 -4.87
N LYS A 376 -35.36 2.31 -3.81
CA LYS A 376 -36.54 2.46 -2.94
C LYS A 376 -36.58 3.79 -2.20
N VAL A 377 -35.40 4.32 -1.86
CA VAL A 377 -35.24 5.55 -1.08
C VAL A 377 -35.13 6.77 -2.01
N GLY A 378 -34.38 6.67 -3.11
CA GLY A 378 -34.38 7.68 -4.17
C GLY A 378 -33.72 9.01 -3.80
N HIS A 379 -32.86 9.03 -2.78
CA HIS A 379 -32.04 10.19 -2.41
C HIS A 379 -30.64 10.16 -3.03
N LEU A 380 -30.07 11.34 -3.22
CA LEU A 380 -28.66 11.62 -3.49
C LEU A 380 -28.03 12.25 -2.24
N LEU A 381 -26.96 11.64 -1.74
CA LEU A 381 -26.18 12.17 -0.63
C LEU A 381 -25.01 12.97 -1.18
N VAL A 382 -24.72 14.10 -0.55
CA VAL A 382 -23.62 15.00 -0.90
C VAL A 382 -22.82 15.31 0.35
N ALA A 383 -21.54 14.94 0.36
CA ALA A 383 -20.60 15.38 1.39
C ALA A 383 -19.76 16.56 0.87
N THR A 384 -19.64 17.58 1.71
CA THR A 384 -19.08 18.87 1.32
C THR A 384 -17.71 19.15 1.97
N ALA A 385 -17.04 20.21 1.52
CA ALA A 385 -15.75 20.64 2.05
C ALA A 385 -15.85 21.18 3.49
N ASN A 386 -16.97 21.77 3.87
CA ASN A 386 -17.22 22.24 5.24
C ASN A 386 -17.81 21.15 6.16
N ASN A 387 -17.49 19.87 5.89
CA ASN A 387 -17.86 18.72 6.73
C ASN A 387 -19.38 18.53 6.91
N LYS A 388 -20.19 18.98 5.94
CA LYS A 388 -21.62 18.72 5.92
C LYS A 388 -21.93 17.46 5.13
N LEU A 389 -23.04 16.83 5.50
CA LEU A 389 -23.71 15.83 4.67
C LEU A 389 -25.14 16.28 4.42
N MET A 390 -25.46 16.43 3.15
CA MET A 390 -26.78 16.80 2.69
C MET A 390 -27.41 15.61 1.98
N LYS A 391 -28.71 15.39 2.19
CA LYS A 391 -29.51 14.41 1.45
C LYS A 391 -30.52 15.16 0.62
N TYR A 392 -30.51 14.93 -0.69
CA TYR A 392 -31.44 15.52 -1.63
C TYR A 392 -32.32 14.43 -2.23
N GLU A 393 -33.58 14.73 -2.52
CA GLU A 393 -34.39 13.88 -3.37
C GLU A 393 -33.84 13.94 -4.79
N ALA A 394 -33.38 12.80 -5.32
CA ALA A 394 -32.67 12.76 -6.59
C ALA A 394 -33.54 13.18 -7.79
N LYS A 395 -34.87 13.11 -7.63
CA LYS A 395 -35.86 13.41 -8.68
C LYS A 395 -36.01 14.90 -8.99
N ASN A 396 -36.03 15.73 -7.95
CA ASN A 396 -36.36 17.15 -8.04
C ASN A 396 -35.32 18.06 -7.36
N GLY A 397 -34.31 17.49 -6.69
CA GLY A 397 -33.26 18.25 -6.01
C GLY A 397 -33.68 18.88 -4.68
N LYS A 398 -34.82 18.47 -4.11
CA LYS A 398 -35.28 19.00 -2.82
C LYS A 398 -34.40 18.49 -1.68
N LEU A 399 -33.93 19.40 -0.82
CA LEU A 399 -33.20 19.04 0.40
C LEU A 399 -34.13 18.31 1.38
N VAL A 400 -33.71 17.12 1.81
CA VAL A 400 -34.43 16.24 2.77
C VAL A 400 -33.77 16.30 4.15
N TYR A 401 -32.45 16.43 4.20
CA TYR A 401 -31.68 16.41 5.43
C TYR A 401 -30.39 17.21 5.27
N GLU A 402 -30.01 17.96 6.31
CA GLU A 402 -28.70 18.59 6.45
C GLU A 402 -28.12 18.22 7.82
N GLY A 403 -26.94 17.60 7.82
CA GLY A 403 -26.18 17.29 9.02
C GLY A 403 -24.80 17.92 8.96
N THR A 404 -24.30 18.39 10.09
CA THR A 404 -22.95 18.97 10.23
C THR A 404 -22.12 18.14 11.22
N HIS A 405 -20.79 18.33 11.22
CA HIS A 405 -19.88 17.72 12.20
C HIS A 405 -19.84 16.18 12.21
N ILE A 406 -20.07 15.55 11.05
CA ILE A 406 -19.98 14.08 10.93
C ILE A 406 -18.53 13.62 11.15
N HIS A 407 -17.57 14.39 10.64
CA HIS A 407 -16.14 14.28 10.89
C HIS A 407 -15.56 15.68 11.12
N ARG A 408 -14.48 15.78 11.90
CA ARG A 408 -13.78 17.03 12.24
C ARG A 408 -12.99 17.58 11.05
N SER A 409 -12.34 16.72 10.28
CA SER A 409 -11.44 17.12 9.18
C SER A 409 -11.97 16.79 7.79
N GLY A 410 -13.18 16.25 7.67
CA GLY A 410 -13.78 15.90 6.38
C GLY A 410 -14.23 14.45 6.26
N CYS A 411 -15.24 14.26 5.40
CA CYS A 411 -15.69 12.95 4.98
C CYS A 411 -14.83 12.48 3.79
N SER A 412 -14.00 11.46 4.00
CA SER A 412 -13.11 10.87 2.99
C SER A 412 -13.76 9.76 2.17
N ALA A 413 -14.84 9.15 2.67
CA ALA A 413 -15.59 8.12 1.97
C ALA A 413 -17.06 8.11 2.42
N LEU A 414 -17.98 7.89 1.48
CA LEU A 414 -19.41 7.86 1.73
C LEU A 414 -20.04 6.65 1.03
N THR A 415 -20.85 5.85 1.74
CA THR A 415 -21.61 4.76 1.12
C THR A 415 -22.90 4.45 1.88
N VAL A 416 -23.89 3.95 1.16
CA VAL A 416 -25.19 3.54 1.71
C VAL A 416 -25.34 2.03 1.52
N SER A 417 -25.81 1.35 2.56
CA SER A 417 -26.14 -0.08 2.48
C SER A 417 -27.18 -0.37 1.39
N SER A 418 -27.12 -1.56 0.79
CA SER A 418 -28.05 -1.98 -0.27
C SER A 418 -29.51 -2.08 0.22
N CYS A 419 -29.72 -2.39 1.51
CA CYS A 419 -31.05 -2.34 2.14
C CYS A 419 -31.54 -0.92 2.40
N GLY A 420 -30.65 0.08 2.43
CA GLY A 420 -30.99 1.47 2.69
C GLY A 420 -31.22 1.79 4.17
N GLU A 421 -30.81 0.90 5.07
CA GLU A 421 -31.01 1.05 6.52
C GLU A 421 -29.81 1.67 7.22
N LEU A 422 -28.60 1.46 6.68
CA LEU A 422 -27.34 1.96 7.21
C LEU A 422 -26.64 2.89 6.24
N LEU A 423 -25.94 3.88 6.79
CA LEU A 423 -25.04 4.80 6.12
C LEU A 423 -23.66 4.68 6.76
N ALA A 424 -22.61 4.55 5.95
CA ALA A 424 -21.23 4.55 6.43
C ALA A 424 -20.48 5.79 5.92
N THR A 425 -19.73 6.42 6.82
CA THR A 425 -18.89 7.58 6.51
C THR A 425 -17.48 7.35 7.03
N GLY A 426 -16.47 7.53 6.19
CA GLY A 426 -15.06 7.53 6.57
C GLY A 426 -14.55 8.95 6.76
N GLY A 427 -13.70 9.17 7.76
CA GLY A 427 -13.09 10.46 8.05
C GLY A 427 -12.35 10.42 9.39
N ASP A 428 -11.42 11.35 9.63
CA ASP A 428 -10.64 11.42 10.88
C ASP A 428 -9.93 10.12 11.30
N LYS A 429 -9.52 9.27 10.35
CA LYS A 429 -8.98 7.91 10.59
C LYS A 429 -9.98 6.95 11.29
N THR A 430 -11.27 7.25 11.17
CA THR A 430 -12.36 6.45 11.70
C THR A 430 -13.37 6.13 10.61
N ILE A 431 -14.11 5.05 10.81
CA ILE A 431 -15.33 4.75 10.06
C ILE A 431 -16.47 4.92 11.06
N LYS A 432 -17.50 5.67 10.70
CA LYS A 432 -18.73 5.80 11.49
C LYS A 432 -19.88 5.17 10.73
N ILE A 433 -20.70 4.41 11.46
CA ILE A 433 -21.90 3.75 10.93
C ILE A 433 -23.12 4.42 11.56
N TRP A 434 -24.05 4.82 10.72
CA TRP A 434 -25.26 5.54 11.10
C TRP A 434 -26.48 4.73 10.70
N ASP A 435 -27.57 4.86 11.44
CA ASP A 435 -28.87 4.59 10.84
C ASP A 435 -29.07 5.56 9.65
N TYR A 436 -29.75 5.12 8.60
CA TYR A 436 -29.93 5.94 7.41
C TYR A 436 -30.70 7.24 7.70
N GLY A 437 -31.59 7.22 8.70
CA GLY A 437 -32.29 8.40 9.20
C GLY A 437 -31.38 9.40 9.92
N MET A 438 -30.19 8.97 10.35
CA MET A 438 -29.25 9.71 11.20
C MET A 438 -29.91 10.23 12.49
N LYS A 439 -30.75 9.40 13.10
CA LYS A 439 -31.39 9.65 14.39
C LYS A 439 -30.63 8.99 15.56
N LEU A 440 -29.84 7.96 15.28
CA LEU A 440 -29.09 7.17 16.24
C LEU A 440 -27.63 7.04 15.76
N ASP A 441 -26.70 7.45 16.61
CA ASP A 441 -25.28 7.28 16.37
C ASP A 441 -24.83 5.91 16.91
N ILE A 442 -24.59 4.96 16.00
CA ILE A 442 -24.01 3.66 16.35
C ILE A 442 -22.49 3.77 16.13
N ASN A 443 -21.82 4.42 17.07
CA ASN A 443 -20.36 4.62 17.02
C ASN A 443 -19.61 3.29 17.19
N PHE A 444 -19.17 2.70 16.08
CA PHE A 444 -18.11 1.71 16.07
C PHE A 444 -16.83 2.34 15.53
N GLN A 445 -15.87 2.60 16.40
CA GLN A 445 -14.55 3.06 15.98
C GLN A 445 -13.68 1.86 15.62
N VAL A 446 -13.43 1.68 14.33
CA VAL A 446 -12.31 0.85 13.87
C VAL A 446 -11.12 1.77 13.66
N SER A 447 -10.25 1.89 14.66
CA SER A 447 -8.99 2.64 14.53
C SER A 447 -7.97 1.80 13.77
N ASN A 448 -7.68 2.18 12.53
CA ASN A 448 -6.59 1.56 11.79
C ASN A 448 -5.25 2.11 12.33
N THR A 449 -4.51 1.31 13.10
CA THR A 449 -3.17 1.66 13.61
C THR A 449 -2.13 1.52 12.49
N GLY A 450 -2.28 2.30 11.42
CA GLY A 450 -1.25 2.45 10.39
C GLY A 450 -0.17 3.41 10.88
N SER A 451 1.00 2.89 11.23
CA SER A 451 2.17 3.68 11.64
C SER A 451 2.57 4.64 10.52
N SER A 452 2.38 5.95 10.73
CA SER A 452 2.92 6.97 9.84
C SER A 452 4.44 7.00 9.94
N SER A 453 5.11 6.80 8.82
CA SER A 453 6.54 6.99 8.63
C SER A 453 6.96 8.43 8.90
N ARG A 454 7.42 8.67 10.13
CA ARG A 454 8.52 9.60 10.39
C ARG A 454 9.53 8.81 11.19
N THR A 455 10.51 8.22 10.50
CA THR A 455 11.73 7.75 11.15
C THR A 455 12.45 8.97 11.71
N PRO A 456 12.59 9.13 13.03
CA PRO A 456 13.49 10.14 13.56
C PRO A 456 14.92 9.62 13.39
N ASN A 457 15.89 10.52 13.20
CA ASN A 457 17.31 10.22 12.97
C ASN A 457 18.02 9.38 14.07
N TRP A 458 17.32 8.94 15.12
CA TRP A 458 17.85 8.00 16.12
C TRP A 458 17.54 6.52 15.81
N ALA A 459 16.72 6.21 14.81
CA ALA A 459 16.29 4.83 14.49
C ALA A 459 17.34 3.96 13.75
N ARG A 460 18.59 4.43 13.56
CA ARG A 460 19.66 3.64 12.93
C ARG A 460 20.43 2.72 13.89
N ARG A 461 20.03 2.63 15.16
CA ARG A 461 20.65 1.71 16.13
C ARG A 461 19.68 0.58 16.44
N LYS A 462 19.94 -0.61 15.87
CA LYS A 462 19.30 -1.84 16.34
C LYS A 462 19.87 -2.19 17.72
N PHE A 463 18.99 -2.39 18.69
CA PHE A 463 19.32 -2.93 20.01
C PHE A 463 18.79 -4.35 20.10
N THR A 464 19.68 -5.32 20.30
CA THR A 464 19.29 -6.70 20.58
C THR A 464 19.47 -6.96 22.07
N VAL A 465 18.37 -7.24 22.76
CA VAL A 465 18.34 -7.58 24.20
C VAL A 465 17.96 -9.05 24.31
N TYR A 466 18.89 -9.87 24.82
CA TYR A 466 18.58 -11.21 25.30
C TYR A 466 18.45 -11.13 26.82
N SER A 467 17.29 -11.47 27.37
CA SER A 467 17.14 -11.83 28.77
C SER A 467 17.64 -13.26 28.95
N ASN A 468 18.54 -13.47 29.91
CA ASN A 468 18.79 -14.83 30.44
C ASN A 468 17.52 -15.35 31.12
#